data_AF-A0A2H0DXN0-F1
#
_entry.id   AF-A0A2H0DXN0-F1
#
_cell.length_a   1.000
_cell.length_b   1.000
_cell.length_c   1.000
_cell.angle_alpha   90.00
_cell.angle_beta   90.00
_cell.angle_gamma   90.00
#
_symmetry.space_group_name_H-M   'P 1'
#
loop_
_entity.id
_entity.type
_entity.pdbx_description
1 polymer ?
#
loop_
_entity_poly.entity_id
_entity_poly.type
_entity_poly.pdbx_seq_one_letter_code
_entity_poly.pdbx_strand_id
1 'polypeptide(L)'
;MKKISKEKLTKILHHAGSAHGDYEINILNGVYDDDWPAWYAAYIVGALGTEAIKPAKLTRLLMAADDAHKKQNRNIDWTTFYAGYIIDNLG
;
A
#
# COMPACT_ATOMS: atom_id res chain seq x y z
N MET A 1 -14.47 -14.80 -2.46
CA MET A 1 -13.52 -13.67 -2.61
C MET A 1 -12.38 -14.10 -3.51
N LYS A 2 -11.98 -13.27 -4.49
CA LYS A 2 -10.74 -13.53 -5.25
C LYS A 2 -9.58 -13.43 -4.28
N LYS A 3 -8.84 -14.51 -4.08
CA LYS A 3 -7.66 -14.52 -3.21
C LYS A 3 -6.59 -13.63 -3.85
N ILE A 4 -6.25 -12.53 -3.21
CA ILE A 4 -5.12 -11.67 -3.63
C ILE A 4 -3.84 -12.44 -3.29
N SER A 5 -2.92 -12.58 -4.25
CA SER A 5 -1.61 -13.18 -3.98
C SER A 5 -0.62 -12.11 -3.50
N LYS A 6 0.38 -12.51 -2.73
CA LYS A 6 1.45 -11.63 -2.28
C LYS A 6 2.17 -10.99 -3.48
N GLU A 7 2.51 -11.78 -4.49
CA GLU A 7 3.22 -11.31 -5.70
C GLU A 7 2.40 -10.28 -6.46
N LYS A 8 1.08 -10.49 -6.57
CA LYS A 8 0.20 -9.52 -7.23
C LYS A 8 0.15 -8.21 -6.44
N LEU A 9 0.00 -8.29 -5.12
CA LEU A 9 -0.07 -7.11 -4.27
C LEU A 9 1.26 -6.34 -4.24
N THR A 10 2.40 -7.02 -4.21
CA THR A 10 3.73 -6.42 -4.33
C THR A 10 3.87 -5.60 -5.62
N LYS A 11 3.46 -6.15 -6.77
CA LYS A 11 3.50 -5.42 -8.05
C LYS A 11 2.63 -4.16 -8.03
N ILE A 12 1.43 -4.26 -7.45
CA ILE A 12 0.52 -3.12 -7.34
C ILE A 12 1.09 -2.04 -6.41
N LEU A 13 1.67 -2.43 -5.28
CA LEU A 13 2.32 -1.51 -4.34
C LEU A 13 3.50 -0.78 -4.99
N HIS A 14 4.31 -1.49 -5.78
CA HIS A 14 5.40 -0.87 -6.54
C HIS A 14 4.87 0.20 -7.51
N HIS A 15 3.82 -0.11 -8.28
CA HIS A 15 3.21 0.88 -9.16
C HIS A 15 2.56 2.04 -8.40
N ALA A 16 1.91 1.77 -7.26
CA ALA A 16 1.34 2.80 -6.40
C ALA A 16 2.43 3.76 -5.91
N GLY A 17 3.60 3.26 -5.51
CA GLY A 17 4.71 4.10 -5.08
C GLY A 17 5.24 5.04 -6.16
N SER A 18 5.39 4.53 -7.39
CA SER A 18 5.77 5.38 -8.52
C SER A 18 4.72 6.45 -8.81
N ALA A 19 3.44 6.06 -8.88
CA ALA A 19 2.35 6.98 -9.18
C ALA A 19 2.10 8.01 -8.06
N HIS A 20 2.34 7.63 -6.81
CA HIS A 20 2.22 8.54 -5.66
C HIS A 20 3.36 9.57 -5.65
N GLY A 21 4.60 9.15 -5.96
CA GLY A 21 5.71 10.10 -6.14
C GLY A 21 5.44 11.12 -7.24
N ASP A 22 4.87 10.69 -8.37
CA ASP A 22 4.42 11.61 -9.43
C ASP A 22 3.30 12.54 -8.95
N TYR A 23 2.37 12.05 -8.11
CA TYR A 23 1.31 12.85 -7.51
C TYR A 23 1.85 13.92 -6.56
N GLU A 24 2.78 13.56 -5.67
CA GLU A 24 3.42 14.51 -4.76
C GLU A 24 4.13 15.62 -5.54
N ILE A 25 4.94 15.25 -6.54
CA ILE A 25 5.69 16.21 -7.35
C ILE A 25 4.76 17.13 -8.15
N ASN A 26 3.81 16.56 -8.89
CA ASN A 26 3.07 17.30 -9.91
C ASN A 26 1.79 17.95 -9.37
N ILE A 27 1.18 17.39 -8.32
CA ILE A 27 -0.09 17.86 -7.78
C ILE A 27 0.10 18.54 -6.42
N LEU A 28 0.96 17.99 -5.55
CA LEU A 28 1.26 18.60 -4.26
C LEU A 28 2.46 19.56 -4.31
N ASN A 29 3.01 19.84 -5.50
CA ASN A 29 4.18 20.71 -5.70
C ASN A 29 5.42 20.26 -4.91
N GLY A 30 5.64 18.95 -4.84
CA GLY A 30 6.75 18.33 -4.11
C GLY A 30 6.54 18.25 -2.60
N VAL A 31 5.36 18.57 -2.08
CA VAL A 31 5.02 18.41 -0.67
C VAL A 31 4.66 16.95 -0.39
N TYR A 32 5.15 16.44 0.73
CA TYR A 32 4.83 15.10 1.22
C TYR A 32 3.34 14.98 1.53
N ASP A 33 2.74 13.85 1.13
CA ASP A 33 1.35 13.55 1.41
C ASP A 33 1.18 12.90 2.80
N ASP A 34 0.71 13.67 3.78
CA ASP A 34 0.38 13.14 5.11
C ASP A 34 -0.77 12.12 5.08
N ASP A 35 -1.62 12.15 4.03
CA ASP A 35 -2.75 11.23 3.82
C ASP A 35 -2.40 10.07 2.86
N TRP A 36 -1.11 9.80 2.62
CA TRP A 36 -0.64 8.72 1.74
C TRP A 36 -1.32 7.36 1.97
N PRO A 37 -1.67 6.89 3.20
CA PRO A 37 -2.29 5.58 3.36
C PRO A 37 -3.68 5.50 2.71
N ALA A 38 -4.42 6.62 2.71
CA ALA A 38 -5.72 6.71 2.06
C ALA A 38 -5.57 6.73 0.53
N TRP A 39 -4.59 7.49 0.03
CA TRP A 39 -4.25 7.53 -1.39
C TRP A 39 -3.89 6.14 -1.93
N TYR A 40 -2.98 5.43 -1.25
CA TYR A 40 -2.58 4.07 -1.63
C TYR A 40 -3.74 3.09 -1.57
N ALA A 41 -4.58 3.18 -0.53
CA ALA A 41 -5.75 2.32 -0.42
C ALA A 41 -6.71 2.52 -1.59
N ALA A 42 -6.96 3.76 -2.01
CA ALA A 42 -7.79 4.07 -3.17
C ALA A 42 -7.18 3.49 -4.46
N TYR A 43 -5.88 3.68 -4.69
CA TYR A 43 -5.18 3.16 -5.86
C TYR A 43 -5.25 1.62 -5.94
N ILE A 44 -4.92 0.93 -4.85
CA ILE A 44 -4.90 -0.53 -4.79
C ILE A 44 -6.32 -1.10 -4.94
N VAL A 45 -7.32 -0.48 -4.33
CA VAL A 45 -8.73 -0.87 -4.48
C VAL A 45 -9.21 -0.65 -5.91
N GLY A 46 -8.78 0.41 -6.59
CA GLY A 46 -9.04 0.59 -8.02
C GLY A 46 -8.48 -0.56 -8.87
N ALA A 47 -7.30 -1.07 -8.53
CA ALA A 47 -6.67 -2.18 -9.25
C ALA A 47 -7.25 -3.57 -8.92
N LEU A 48 -7.80 -3.77 -7.71
CA LEU A 48 -8.27 -5.07 -7.22
C LEU A 48 -9.81 -5.21 -7.19
N GLY A 49 -10.52 -4.10 -7.12
CA GLY A 49 -11.96 -4.01 -6.83
C GLY A 49 -12.29 -4.02 -5.33
N THR A 50 -13.39 -3.37 -4.96
CA THR A 50 -13.90 -3.25 -3.57
C THR A 50 -14.38 -4.57 -2.95
N GLU A 51 -14.54 -5.62 -3.77
CA GLU A 51 -14.86 -6.98 -3.32
C GLU A 51 -13.63 -7.75 -2.83
N ALA A 52 -12.42 -7.28 -3.17
CA ALA A 52 -11.18 -7.91 -2.76
C ALA A 52 -10.74 -7.41 -1.37
N ILE A 53 -10.84 -6.10 -1.14
CA ILE A 53 -10.54 -5.47 0.15
C ILE A 53 -11.28 -4.12 0.25
N LYS A 54 -11.78 -3.79 1.44
CA LYS A 54 -12.42 -2.48 1.69
C LYS A 54 -11.35 -1.40 1.90
N PRO A 55 -11.49 -0.19 1.31
CA PRO A 55 -10.51 0.88 1.43
C PRO A 55 -10.10 1.17 2.88
N ALA A 56 -11.07 1.36 3.78
CA ALA A 56 -10.80 1.67 5.18
C ALA A 56 -10.00 0.57 5.91
N LYS A 57 -10.21 -0.71 5.57
CA LYS A 57 -9.42 -1.82 6.12
C LYS A 57 -7.99 -1.76 5.58
N LEU A 58 -7.84 -1.52 4.27
CA LEU A 58 -6.54 -1.42 3.63
C LEU A 58 -5.71 -0.23 4.14
N THR A 59 -6.31 0.94 4.32
CA THR A 59 -5.64 2.12 4.91
C THR A 59 -5.02 1.78 6.28
N ARG A 60 -5.79 1.13 7.16
CA ARG A 60 -5.29 0.72 8.49
C ARG A 60 -4.14 -0.29 8.39
N LEU A 61 -4.25 -1.25 7.48
CA LEU A 61 -3.19 -2.25 7.26
C LEU A 61 -1.91 -1.63 6.67
N LEU A 62 -2.03 -0.64 5.80
CA LEU A 62 -0.88 0.09 5.25
C LEU A 62 -0.14 0.87 6.35
N MET A 63 -0.86 1.58 7.21
CA MET A 63 -0.27 2.28 8.37
C MET A 63 0.43 1.30 9.31
N ALA A 64 -0.21 0.17 9.63
CA ALA A 64 0.37 -0.83 10.51
C ALA A 64 1.60 -1.52 9.89
N ALA A 65 1.59 -1.74 8.58
CA ALA A 65 2.74 -2.28 7.84
C ALA A 65 3.93 -1.30 7.85
N ASP A 66 3.66 0.00 7.66
CA ASP A 66 4.68 1.05 7.73
C ASP A 66 5.32 1.15 9.12
N ASP A 67 4.50 1.18 10.17
CA ASP A 67 4.98 1.15 11.55
C ASP A 67 5.82 -0.10 11.85
N ALA A 68 5.40 -1.26 11.34
CA ALA A 68 6.11 -2.52 11.53
C ALA A 68 7.43 -2.57 10.76
N HIS A 69 7.46 -2.07 9.52
CA HIS A 69 8.66 -2.01 8.68
C HIS A 69 9.70 -1.05 9.27
N LYS A 70 9.27 0.13 9.73
CA LYS A 70 10.13 1.11 10.40
C LYS A 70 10.81 0.55 11.66
N LYS A 71 10.16 -0.37 12.36
CA LYS A 71 10.68 -1.04 13.57
C LYS A 71 11.65 -2.19 13.27
N GLN A 72 11.68 -2.73 12.05
CA GLN A 72 12.59 -3.81 11.65
C GLN A 72 13.88 -3.25 11.02
N ASN A 73 15.00 -3.94 11.22
CA ASN A 73 16.28 -3.58 10.61
C ASN A 73 16.21 -3.83 9.08
N ARG A 74 16.40 -2.76 8.31
CA ARG A 74 15.77 -2.46 7.00
C ARG A 74 16.25 -3.24 5.75
N ASN A 75 16.56 -4.52 5.84
CA ASN A 75 17.06 -5.26 4.66
C ASN A 75 15.99 -5.77 3.69
N ILE A 76 14.70 -5.66 4.04
CA ILE A 76 13.60 -6.12 3.19
C ILE A 76 12.98 -4.92 2.47
N ASP A 77 12.83 -5.06 1.15
CA ASP A 77 12.07 -4.13 0.32
C ASP A 77 10.65 -3.90 0.89
N TRP A 78 10.25 -2.64 0.97
CA TRP A 78 9.00 -2.25 1.62
C TRP A 78 7.78 -2.82 0.89
N THR A 79 7.77 -2.89 -0.45
CA THR A 79 6.61 -3.43 -1.20
C THR A 79 6.38 -4.91 -0.89
N THR A 80 7.47 -5.66 -0.76
CA THR A 80 7.45 -7.08 -0.40
C THR A 80 7.01 -7.28 1.04
N PHE A 81 7.49 -6.45 1.96
CA PHE A 81 7.09 -6.48 3.36
C PHE A 81 5.61 -6.15 3.52
N TYR A 82 5.15 -5.03 2.94
CA TYR A 82 3.78 -4.53 3.07
C TYR A 82 2.80 -5.54 2.48
N ALA A 83 3.09 -6.09 1.30
CA ALA A 83 2.26 -7.12 0.70
C ALA A 83 2.09 -8.35 1.61
N GLY A 84 3.19 -8.83 2.21
CA GLY A 84 3.14 -9.92 3.18
C GLY A 84 2.28 -9.57 4.38
N TYR A 85 2.59 -8.43 5.02
CA TYR A 85 1.87 -7.95 6.19
C TYR A 85 0.35 -7.83 5.93
N ILE A 86 -0.04 -7.23 4.81
CA ILE A 86 -1.45 -7.05 4.44
C ILE A 86 -2.14 -8.41 4.23
N ILE A 87 -1.51 -9.34 3.50
CA ILE A 87 -2.07 -10.68 3.26
C ILE A 87 -2.22 -11.47 4.56
N ASP A 88 -1.22 -11.44 5.44
CA ASP A 88 -1.24 -12.17 6.70
C ASP A 88 -2.30 -11.63 7.68
N ASN A 89 -2.69 -10.36 7.53
CA ASN A 89 -3.67 -9.68 8.37
C ASN A 89 -5.01 -9.41 7.65
N LEU A 90 -5.25 -10.02 6.48
CA LEU A 90 -6.41 -9.75 5.64
C LEU A 90 -7.70 -10.45 6.11
N GLY A 91 -7.61 -11.35 7.10
CA GLY A 91 -8.67 -12.15 7.74
C GLY A 91 -10.11 -11.77 7.43
#